data_AF-A0A1F8TV58-F1
#
_entry.id   AF-A0A1F8TV58-F1
#
_cell.length_a   1.000
_cell.length_b   1.000
_cell.length_c   1.000
_cell.angle_alpha   90.00
_cell.angle_beta   90.00
_cell.angle_gamma   90.00
#
_symmetry.space_group_name_H-M   'P 1'
#
loop_
_entity.id
_entity.type
_entity.pdbx_description
1 polymer ?
#
loop_
_entity_poly.entity_id
_entity_poly.type
_entity_poly.pdbx_seq_one_letter_code
_entity_poly.pdbx_strand_id
1 'polypeptide(L)'
;METTLQNLFDLAVTVNGTRYEHAVEPRTLLSDFLRHDLGLTGTHVGCEHGVCGACTVLLDGNPVRSCLMFAIQAHGHEVTTVEGLGTIDHLHPIQEAFQEAHGLQCGFCTPGILTTVKSFLEQN
;
A
#
# COMPACT_ATOMS: atom_id res chain seq x y z
N MET A 1 8.84 9.50 -34.31
CA MET A 1 8.87 8.76 -33.04
C MET A 1 7.44 8.72 -32.57
N GLU A 2 6.71 7.67 -32.98
CA GLU A 2 5.28 7.53 -32.75
C GLU A 2 4.99 7.55 -31.25
N THR A 3 4.16 8.48 -30.82
CA THR A 3 3.40 8.42 -29.58
C THR A 3 2.55 7.17 -29.62
N THR A 4 3.03 6.08 -28.99
CA THR A 4 2.16 4.98 -28.59
C THR A 4 0.98 5.60 -27.86
N LEU A 5 -0.23 5.41 -28.37
CA LEU A 5 -1.46 5.74 -27.65
C LEU A 5 -1.40 5.00 -26.31
N GLN A 6 -1.07 5.71 -25.24
CA GLN A 6 -1.19 5.17 -23.88
C GLN A 6 -2.68 4.99 -23.64
N ASN A 7 -3.15 3.73 -23.69
CA ASN A 7 -4.49 3.38 -23.26
C ASN A 7 -4.58 3.62 -21.76
N LEU A 8 -4.93 4.84 -21.36
CA LEU A 8 -5.15 5.20 -19.97
C LEU A 8 -6.57 4.82 -19.55
N PHE A 9 -6.71 4.40 -18.29
CA PHE A 9 -7.98 4.05 -17.67
C PHE A 9 -8.22 4.97 -16.48
N ASP A 10 -9.47 5.42 -16.33
CA ASP A 10 -9.89 6.23 -15.19
C ASP A 10 -10.00 5.35 -13.92
N LEU A 11 -9.13 5.61 -12.96
CA LEU A 11 -9.09 4.99 -11.65
C LEU A 11 -9.67 5.95 -10.62
N ALA A 12 -10.67 5.50 -9.87
CA ALA A 12 -11.13 6.15 -8.65
C ALA A 12 -10.94 5.21 -7.46
N VAL A 13 -10.15 5.59 -6.46
CA VAL A 13 -9.80 4.73 -5.31
C VAL A 13 -9.76 5.56 -4.03
N THR A 14 -10.18 4.99 -2.91
CA THR A 14 -10.00 5.63 -1.60
C THR A 14 -8.74 5.08 -0.96
N VAL A 15 -7.76 5.93 -0.64
CA VAL A 15 -6.53 5.54 0.05
C VAL A 15 -6.46 6.26 1.39
N ASN A 16 -6.37 5.51 2.49
CA ASN A 16 -6.34 6.05 3.87
C ASN A 16 -7.47 7.08 4.14
N GLY A 17 -8.69 6.76 3.69
CA GLY A 17 -9.87 7.63 3.83
C GLY A 17 -9.95 8.81 2.84
N THR A 18 -8.94 9.03 2.00
CA THR A 18 -8.94 10.11 0.99
C THR A 18 -9.23 9.55 -0.40
N ARG A 19 -10.17 10.15 -1.13
CA ARG A 19 -10.50 9.74 -2.52
C ARG A 19 -9.52 10.33 -3.51
N TYR A 20 -8.98 9.49 -4.38
CA TYR A 20 -8.08 9.84 -5.49
C TYR A 20 -8.70 9.45 -6.82
N GLU A 21 -8.56 10.32 -7.82
CA GLU A 21 -8.99 10.08 -9.20
C GLU A 21 -7.81 10.34 -10.14
N HIS A 22 -7.38 9.31 -10.89
CA HIS A 22 -6.20 9.35 -11.75
C HIS A 22 -6.42 8.58 -13.05
N ALA A 23 -5.73 8.98 -14.12
CA ALA A 23 -5.63 8.20 -15.35
C ALA A 23 -4.37 7.33 -15.28
N VAL A 24 -4.51 6.00 -15.33
CA VAL A 24 -3.40 5.05 -15.16
C VAL A 24 -3.21 4.14 -16.37
N GLU A 25 -1.97 3.71 -16.64
CA GLU A 25 -1.73 2.65 -17.61
C GLU A 25 -2.26 1.30 -17.09
N PRO A 26 -2.66 0.36 -17.96
CA PRO A 26 -3.25 -0.92 -17.53
C PRO A 26 -2.27 -1.80 -16.77
N ARG A 27 -0.98 -1.58 -17.02
CA ARG A 27 0.14 -2.31 -16.43
C ARG A 27 0.66 -1.68 -15.13
N THR A 28 0.19 -0.49 -14.75
CA THR A 28 0.64 0.18 -13.53
C THR A 28 0.30 -0.71 -12.34
N LEU A 29 1.29 -1.11 -11.57
CA LEU A 29 1.09 -1.88 -10.35
C LEU A 29 0.54 -0.97 -9.25
N LEU A 30 -0.25 -1.52 -8.33
CA LEU A 30 -0.79 -0.77 -7.20
C LEU A 30 0.34 -0.24 -6.31
N SER A 31 1.44 -1.00 -6.13
CA SER A 31 2.62 -0.52 -5.41
C SER A 31 3.19 0.75 -6.04
N ASP A 32 3.27 0.78 -7.36
CA ASP A 32 3.89 1.87 -8.10
C ASP A 32 2.99 3.10 -8.07
N PHE A 33 1.68 2.90 -8.25
CA PHE A 33 0.68 3.96 -8.12
C PHE A 33 0.74 4.64 -6.74
N LEU A 34 0.75 3.86 -5.67
CA LEU A 34 0.86 4.40 -4.31
C LEU A 34 2.15 5.20 -4.12
N ARG A 35 3.28 4.67 -4.57
CA ARG A 35 4.61 5.25 -4.31
C ARG A 35 4.95 6.44 -5.19
N HIS A 36 4.59 6.37 -6.47
CA HIS A 36 5.05 7.30 -7.50
C HIS A 36 3.98 8.31 -7.88
N ASP A 37 2.73 7.88 -8.07
CA ASP A 37 1.64 8.78 -8.44
C ASP A 37 1.06 9.50 -7.21
N LEU A 38 0.86 8.78 -6.08
CA LEU A 38 0.31 9.38 -4.86
C LEU A 38 1.38 9.87 -3.87
N GLY A 39 2.65 9.49 -4.06
CA GLY A 39 3.74 9.86 -3.16
C GLY A 39 3.68 9.20 -1.77
N LEU A 40 2.86 8.17 -1.58
CA LEU A 40 2.75 7.37 -0.36
C LEU A 40 3.84 6.30 -0.36
N THR A 41 5.04 6.70 0.06
CA THR A 41 6.26 5.91 -0.09
C THR A 41 6.47 4.81 0.96
N GLY A 42 5.61 4.73 1.97
CA GLY A 42 5.70 3.76 3.07
C GLY A 42 5.48 2.31 2.61
N THR A 43 4.71 2.07 1.56
CA THR A 43 4.65 0.75 0.92
C THR A 43 5.98 0.49 0.19
N HIS A 44 6.70 -0.57 0.56
CA HIS A 44 7.99 -0.90 0.00
C HIS A 44 7.94 -2.03 -1.02
N VAL A 45 8.86 -2.02 -1.99
CA VAL A 45 8.96 -3.05 -3.02
C VAL A 45 10.33 -3.73 -2.89
N GLY A 46 10.32 -4.98 -2.42
CA GLY A 46 11.54 -5.75 -2.17
C GLY A 46 11.81 -6.83 -3.21
N CYS A 47 10.78 -7.59 -3.59
CA CYS A 47 10.94 -8.71 -4.51
C CYS A 47 10.12 -8.63 -5.78
N GLU A 48 9.02 -7.85 -5.84
CA GLU A 48 8.09 -7.75 -6.99
C GLU A 48 7.38 -9.05 -7.43
N HIS A 49 7.69 -10.19 -6.81
CA HIS A 49 7.11 -11.49 -7.15
C HIS A 49 6.23 -12.06 -6.02
N GLY A 50 5.72 -11.22 -5.11
CA GLY A 50 4.79 -11.60 -4.03
C GLY A 50 5.39 -12.33 -2.82
N VAL A 51 6.67 -12.70 -2.86
CA VAL A 51 7.33 -13.52 -1.82
C VAL A 51 7.56 -12.76 -0.51
N CYS A 52 8.23 -11.60 -0.55
CA CYS A 52 8.75 -10.94 0.67
C CYS A 52 7.69 -10.26 1.55
N GLY A 53 6.56 -9.84 0.98
CA GLY A 53 5.52 -9.13 1.70
C GLY A 53 5.80 -7.68 2.11
N ALA A 54 6.93 -7.08 1.72
CA ALA A 54 7.23 -5.67 2.01
C ALA A 54 6.19 -4.70 1.41
N CYS A 55 5.53 -5.11 0.32
CA CYS A 55 4.52 -4.34 -0.40
C CYS A 55 3.10 -4.55 0.11
N THR A 56 2.92 -5.17 1.29
CA THR A 56 1.58 -5.46 1.80
C THR A 56 0.84 -4.16 2.09
N VAL A 57 -0.39 -4.09 1.61
CA VAL A 57 -1.41 -3.08 1.94
C VAL A 57 -2.70 -3.82 2.25
N LEU A 58 -3.69 -3.14 2.83
CA LEU A 58 -5.03 -3.71 3.00
C LEU A 58 -5.92 -3.22 1.86
N LEU A 59 -6.57 -4.14 1.15
CA LEU A 59 -7.64 -3.86 0.20
C LEU A 59 -8.95 -4.30 0.86
N ASP A 60 -9.84 -3.35 1.14
CA ASP A 60 -11.07 -3.56 1.90
C ASP A 60 -10.83 -4.36 3.20
N GLY A 61 -9.78 -3.99 3.95
CA GLY A 61 -9.37 -4.64 5.20
C GLY A 61 -8.56 -5.95 5.04
N ASN A 62 -8.45 -6.50 3.83
CA ASN A 62 -7.74 -7.77 3.59
C ASN A 62 -6.30 -7.53 3.09
N PRO A 63 -5.30 -8.27 3.59
CA PRO A 63 -3.91 -8.06 3.19
C PRO A 63 -3.67 -8.56 1.77
N VAL A 64 -3.14 -7.70 0.90
CA VAL A 64 -2.81 -8.03 -0.49
C VAL A 64 -1.37 -7.64 -0.83
N ARG A 65 -0.76 -8.34 -1.78
CA ARG A 65 0.55 -7.98 -2.35
C ARG A 65 0.34 -6.93 -3.43
N SER A 66 0.55 -5.64 -3.11
CA SER A 66 0.32 -4.56 -4.08
C SER A 66 1.22 -4.63 -5.32
N CYS A 67 2.38 -5.29 -5.24
CA CYS A 67 3.24 -5.54 -6.42
C CYS A 67 2.67 -6.58 -7.41
N LEU A 68 1.64 -7.34 -7.04
CA LEU A 68 0.98 -8.34 -7.90
C LEU A 68 -0.45 -7.95 -8.29
N MET A 69 -0.84 -6.70 -8.04
CA MET A 69 -2.16 -6.17 -8.36
C MET A 69 -1.97 -4.94 -9.24
N PHE A 70 -2.71 -4.82 -10.34
CA PHE A 70 -2.72 -3.60 -11.13
C PHE A 70 -3.53 -2.51 -10.41
N ALA A 71 -3.09 -1.26 -10.50
CA ALA A 71 -3.75 -0.12 -9.87
C ALA A 71 -5.22 0.00 -10.29
N ILE A 72 -5.52 -0.27 -11.57
CA ILE A 72 -6.91 -0.23 -12.07
C ILE A 72 -7.83 -1.26 -11.40
N GLN A 73 -7.29 -2.35 -10.86
CA GLN A 73 -8.09 -3.32 -10.10
C GLN A 73 -8.54 -2.78 -8.73
N ALA A 74 -7.96 -1.69 -8.25
CA ALA A 74 -8.39 -1.00 -7.03
C ALA A 74 -9.50 0.03 -7.29
N HIS A 75 -10.02 0.13 -8.52
CA HIS A 75 -11.12 1.04 -8.83
C HIS A 75 -12.35 0.71 -7.99
N GLY A 76 -12.86 1.71 -7.26
CA GLY A 76 -14.00 1.60 -6.36
C GLY A 76 -13.71 0.98 -4.99
N HIS A 77 -12.46 0.57 -4.73
CA HIS A 77 -12.06 -0.07 -3.48
C HIS A 77 -11.43 0.91 -2.48
N GLU A 78 -11.29 0.46 -1.23
CA GLU A 78 -10.53 1.14 -0.19
C GLU A 78 -9.17 0.46 0.02
N VAL A 79 -8.11 1.26 0.00
CA VAL A 79 -6.73 0.83 0.28
C VAL A 79 -6.24 1.50 1.57
N THR A 80 -5.73 0.70 2.50
CA THR A 80 -5.01 1.19 3.68
C THR A 80 -3.53 0.85 3.59
N THR A 81 -2.67 1.86 3.63
CA THR A 81 -1.21 1.73 3.70
C THR A 81 -0.71 1.94 5.13
N VAL A 82 0.60 1.84 5.38
CA VAL A 82 1.17 2.08 6.72
C VAL A 82 0.92 3.50 7.21
N GLU A 83 0.87 4.47 6.29
CA GLU A 83 0.55 5.88 6.57
C GLU A 83 -0.88 6.07 7.11
N GLY A 84 -1.78 5.11 6.83
CA GLY A 84 -3.15 5.12 7.36
C GLY A 84 -3.27 4.55 8.78
N LEU A 85 -2.22 3.96 9.35
CA LEU A 85 -2.27 3.41 10.71
C LEU A 85 -2.12 4.51 11.78
N GLY A 86 -1.26 5.48 11.53
CA GLY A 86 -0.92 6.51 12.50
C GLY A 86 0.03 7.55 11.92
N THR A 87 0.34 8.56 12.74
CA THR A 87 1.25 9.67 12.40
C THR A 87 2.44 9.65 13.35
N ILE A 88 3.47 10.45 13.06
CA ILE A 88 4.65 10.57 13.93
C ILE A 88 4.26 11.01 15.36
N ASP A 89 3.26 11.89 15.48
CA ASP A 89 2.80 12.42 16.77
C ASP A 89 1.76 11.51 17.46
N HIS A 90 1.09 10.66 16.68
CA HIS A 90 0.03 9.77 17.15
C HIS A 90 0.18 8.40 16.49
N LEU A 91 1.01 7.55 17.09
CA LEU A 91 1.23 6.19 16.62
C LEU A 91 -0.01 5.33 16.88
N HIS A 92 -0.25 4.37 15.99
CA HIS A 92 -1.17 3.28 16.25
C HIS A 92 -0.61 2.39 17.38
N PRO A 93 -1.44 1.76 18.24
CA PRO A 93 -0.96 0.83 19.27
C PRO A 93 -0.03 -0.28 18.74
N ILE A 94 -0.23 -0.72 17.49
CA ILE A 94 0.66 -1.69 16.83
C ILE A 94 2.04 -1.08 16.56
N GLN A 95 2.12 0.19 16.14
CA GLN A 95 3.37 0.90 15.91
C GLN A 95 4.11 1.15 17.22
N GLU A 96 3.40 1.56 18.29
CA GLU A 96 3.96 1.74 19.64
C GLU A 96 4.57 0.43 20.16
N ALA A 97 3.81 -0.67 20.10
CA ALA A 97 4.30 -1.98 20.51
C ALA A 97 5.53 -2.44 19.71
N PHE A 98 5.57 -2.16 18.40
CA PHE A 98 6.74 -2.44 17.57
C PHE A 98 7.96 -1.63 18.01
N GLN A 99 7.78 -0.36 18.39
CA GLN A 99 8.86 0.49 18.88
C GLN A 99 9.38 0.00 20.24
N GLU A 100 8.50 -0.25 21.20
CA GLU A 100 8.85 -0.72 22.55
C GLU A 100 9.60 -2.05 22.50
N ALA A 101 9.15 -2.96 21.64
CA ALA A 101 9.74 -4.29 21.49
C ALA A 101 11.02 -4.32 20.60
N HIS A 102 11.49 -3.18 20.10
CA HIS A 102 12.57 -3.12 19.11
C HIS A 102 12.30 -4.02 17.89
N GLY A 103 11.04 -4.02 17.44
CA GLY A 103 10.53 -4.87 16.35
C GLY A 103 11.04 -4.49 14.95
N LEU A 104 11.92 -3.50 14.82
CA LEU A 104 12.55 -3.14 13.56
C LEU A 104 14.06 -2.87 13.71
N GLN A 105 14.78 -3.00 12.60
CA GLN A 105 16.19 -2.59 12.47
C GLN A 105 16.34 -1.63 11.29
N CYS A 106 16.51 -2.17 10.06
CA CYS A 106 16.60 -1.33 8.86
C CYS A 106 15.27 -0.66 8.49
N GLY A 107 14.15 -1.12 9.05
CA GLY A 107 12.81 -0.57 8.82
C GLY A 107 12.15 -0.97 7.49
N PHE A 108 12.87 -1.62 6.57
CA PHE A 108 12.36 -1.86 5.21
C PHE A 108 11.15 -2.80 5.16
N CYS A 109 11.12 -3.86 5.97
CA CYS A 109 9.96 -4.76 6.02
C CYS A 109 8.82 -4.25 6.91
N THR A 110 9.10 -3.27 7.78
CA THR A 110 8.20 -2.85 8.86
C THR A 110 6.82 -2.44 8.36
N PRO A 111 6.67 -1.62 7.29
CA PRO A 111 5.35 -1.26 6.76
C PRO A 111 4.45 -2.46 6.46
N GLY A 112 4.97 -3.43 5.69
CA GLY A 112 4.23 -4.63 5.30
C GLY A 112 3.90 -5.56 6.47
N ILE A 113 4.77 -5.61 7.49
CA ILE A 113 4.49 -6.37 8.71
C ILE A 113 3.37 -5.70 9.51
N LEU A 114 3.44 -4.38 9.72
CA LEU A 114 2.45 -3.63 10.50
C LEU A 114 1.04 -3.74 9.90
N THR A 115 0.91 -3.59 8.58
CA THR A 115 -0.39 -3.77 7.90
C THR A 115 -0.90 -5.20 8.02
N THR A 116 -0.02 -6.21 7.92
CA THR A 116 -0.40 -7.61 8.10
C THR A 116 -0.89 -7.89 9.52
N VAL A 117 -0.19 -7.36 10.54
CA VAL A 117 -0.59 -7.50 11.95
C VAL A 117 -1.91 -6.81 12.23
N LYS A 118 -2.14 -5.61 11.66
CA LYS A 118 -3.44 -4.92 11.77
C LYS A 118 -4.59 -5.81 11.33
N SER A 119 -4.51 -6.37 10.11
CA SER A 119 -5.57 -7.23 9.60
C SER A 119 -5.75 -8.50 10.44
N PHE A 120 -4.66 -9.11 10.91
CA PHE A 120 -4.74 -10.27 11.80
C PHE A 120 -5.49 -9.96 13.11
N LEU A 121 -5.19 -8.81 13.73
CA LEU A 121 -5.82 -8.41 15.00
C LEU A 121 -7.28 -7.98 14.84
N GLU A 122 -7.71 -7.48 13.68
CA GLU A 122 -9.12 -7.15 13.43
C GLU A 122 -10.01 -8.38 13.22
N GLN A 123 -9.40 -9.54 12.96
CA GLN A 123 -10.10 -10.80 12.70
C GLN A 123 -10.13 -11.76 13.91
N ASN A 124 -9.59 -11.37 15.07
CA ASN A 124 -9.50 -12.20 16.28
C ASN A 124 -9.92 -11.43 17.54
#